data_AF-A0A7X6M347-F1
#
_entry.id   AF-A0A7X6M347-F1
#
_cell.length_a   1.000
_cell.length_b   1.000
_cell.length_c   1.000
_cell.angle_alpha   90.00
_cell.angle_beta   90.00
_cell.angle_gamma   90.00
#
_symmetry.space_group_name_H-M   'P 1'
#
loop_
_entity.id
_entity.type
_entity.pdbx_description
1 polymer ?
#
loop_
_entity_poly.entity_id
_entity_poly.type
_entity_poly.pdbx_seq_one_letter_code
_entity_poly.pdbx_strand_id
1 'polypeptide(L)'
;MTAEMSTFPFRVNQRIKEELGTDELHRVAANLWAADCQSCGLPLGDDAPSLVVNDVAVIAAAALHHPGCQAPAWNEQGLPIVAQSFLSYRTLAAVLPTEVNGKPDPLPMALVNPSLEQVMLERSGQGWAVATMSQYRDRCGLSGISRQRPVRGAYAQMRADGIMRVTVEPAMQAWEFDTINAPGGMHDLILRLGGVALGVTTAYIPGEHFVMVDDFAAALQSEQIALGWVSLRK
;
A
#
# COMPACT_ATOMS: atom_id res chain seq x y z
N MET A 1 23.82 -22.56 -20.11
CA MET A 1 23.36 -21.35 -19.41
C MET A 1 22.50 -21.80 -18.25
N THR A 2 23.11 -21.91 -17.07
CA THR A 2 22.40 -22.18 -15.82
C THR A 2 21.67 -20.91 -15.40
N ALA A 3 20.35 -20.98 -15.28
CA ALA A 3 19.57 -19.89 -14.71
C ALA A 3 20.04 -19.70 -13.27
N GLU A 4 20.70 -18.58 -12.97
CA GLU A 4 20.83 -18.12 -11.59
C GLU A 4 19.41 -18.06 -11.02
N MET A 5 19.13 -18.86 -9.99
CA MET A 5 17.94 -18.67 -9.18
C MET A 5 17.99 -17.24 -8.67
N SER A 6 17.05 -16.39 -9.10
CA SER A 6 17.06 -14.98 -8.72
C SER A 6 16.92 -14.89 -7.20
N THR A 7 17.80 -14.11 -6.57
CA THR A 7 17.74 -13.79 -5.13
C THR A 7 16.43 -13.10 -4.72
N PHE A 8 15.68 -12.60 -5.70
CA PHE A 8 14.44 -11.84 -5.54
C PHE A 8 13.27 -12.59 -6.21
N PRO A 9 12.02 -12.36 -5.79
CA PRO A 9 10.83 -13.01 -6.36
C PRO A 9 10.48 -12.52 -7.77
N PHE A 10 11.33 -11.69 -8.39
CA PHE A 10 11.16 -11.15 -9.73
C PHE A 10 12.50 -11.10 -10.47
N ARG A 11 12.42 -10.99 -11.79
CA ARG A 11 13.55 -10.85 -12.71
C ARG A 11 13.98 -9.40 -12.75
N VAL A 12 15.28 -9.16 -12.63
CA VAL A 12 15.92 -7.84 -12.75
C VAL A 12 17.02 -7.88 -13.80
N ASN A 13 17.28 -6.75 -14.46
CA ASN A 13 18.44 -6.59 -15.34
C ASN A 13 19.62 -5.94 -14.59
N GLN A 14 20.77 -5.86 -15.26
CA GLN A 14 21.98 -5.30 -14.66
C GLN A 14 21.82 -3.83 -14.23
N ARG A 15 21.13 -3.03 -15.05
CA ARG A 15 20.89 -1.61 -14.76
C ARG A 15 20.06 -1.40 -13.49
N ILE A 16 18.99 -2.18 -13.31
CA ILE A 16 18.18 -2.17 -12.09
C ILE A 16 19.04 -2.50 -10.86
N LYS A 17 19.93 -3.49 -10.97
CA LYS A 17 20.85 -3.85 -9.89
C LYS A 17 21.82 -2.71 -9.56
N GLU A 18 22.30 -1.98 -10.56
CA GLU A 18 23.22 -0.86 -10.37
C GLU A 18 22.54 0.37 -9.73
N GLU A 19 21.31 0.70 -10.13
CA GLU A 19 20.57 1.87 -9.64
C GLU A 19 19.99 1.69 -8.21
N LEU A 20 19.55 0.47 -7.88
CA LEU A 20 18.97 0.16 -6.56
C LEU A 20 19.98 -0.45 -5.59
N GLY A 21 20.92 -1.26 -6.09
CA GLY A 21 21.72 -2.11 -5.22
C GLY A 21 20.90 -3.22 -4.56
N THR A 22 21.60 -4.11 -3.84
CA THR A 22 21.00 -5.31 -3.25
C THR A 22 20.02 -5.00 -2.11
N ASP A 23 20.32 -4.02 -1.27
CA ASP A 23 19.49 -3.71 -0.09
C ASP A 23 18.14 -3.12 -0.48
N GLU A 24 18.12 -2.18 -1.44
CA GLU A 24 16.86 -1.63 -1.93
C GLU A 24 16.08 -2.64 -2.77
N LEU A 25 16.75 -3.56 -3.47
CA LEU A 25 16.05 -4.66 -4.13
C LEU A 25 15.33 -5.59 -3.14
N HIS A 26 15.89 -5.83 -1.94
CA HIS A 26 15.17 -6.54 -0.88
C HIS A 26 13.99 -5.72 -0.35
N ARG A 27 14.12 -4.39 -0.23
CA ARG A 27 13.01 -3.52 0.17
C ARG A 27 11.90 -3.48 -0.86
N VAL A 28 12.25 -3.45 -2.16
CA VAL A 28 11.30 -3.57 -3.27
C VAL A 28 10.60 -4.93 -3.20
N ALA A 29 11.34 -6.03 -3.01
CA ALA A 29 10.77 -7.37 -2.84
C ALA A 29 9.83 -7.49 -1.65
N ALA A 30 10.13 -6.82 -0.53
CA ALA A 30 9.26 -6.82 0.65
C ALA A 30 7.95 -6.02 0.44
N ASN A 31 7.87 -5.18 -0.59
CA ASN A 31 6.73 -4.29 -0.84
C ASN A 31 5.98 -4.58 -2.15
N LEU A 32 6.41 -5.60 -2.90
CA LEU A 32 5.78 -6.03 -4.14
C LEU A 32 5.15 -7.41 -3.97
N TRP A 33 3.91 -7.53 -4.40
CA TRP A 33 3.09 -8.72 -4.35
C TRP A 33 2.60 -9.04 -5.76
N ALA A 34 2.90 -10.23 -6.26
CA ALA A 34 2.52 -10.63 -7.60
C ALA A 34 1.03 -11.02 -7.65
N ALA A 35 0.14 -10.05 -7.93
CA ALA A 35 -1.27 -10.33 -8.24
C ALA A 35 -1.50 -10.21 -9.75
N ASP A 36 -1.61 -8.99 -10.30
CA ASP A 36 -1.95 -8.76 -11.71
C ASP A 36 -0.84 -8.08 -12.53
N CYS A 37 -0.66 -8.50 -13.77
CA CYS A 37 0.35 -7.92 -14.66
C CYS A 37 -0.01 -6.49 -15.03
N GLN A 38 0.92 -5.55 -14.79
CA GLN A 38 0.70 -4.12 -15.08
C GLN A 38 0.76 -3.76 -16.57
N SER A 39 0.91 -4.74 -17.47
CA SER A 39 0.76 -4.57 -18.92
C SER A 39 -0.56 -5.09 -19.48
N CYS A 40 -1.00 -6.27 -19.04
CA CYS A 40 -2.14 -6.96 -19.65
C CYS A 40 -3.33 -7.19 -18.70
N GLY A 41 -3.18 -6.90 -17.41
CA GLY A 41 -4.21 -7.07 -16.38
C GLY A 41 -4.56 -8.51 -16.03
N LEU A 42 -3.85 -9.50 -16.58
CA LEU A 42 -4.03 -10.90 -16.22
C LEU A 42 -3.18 -11.27 -15.00
N PRO A 43 -3.59 -12.27 -14.19
CA PRO A 43 -2.82 -12.72 -13.04
C PRO A 43 -1.39 -13.14 -13.41
N LEU A 44 -0.40 -12.76 -12.59
CA LEU A 44 1.02 -13.02 -12.83
C LEU A 44 1.38 -14.51 -12.78
N GLY A 45 0.63 -15.30 -12.00
CA GLY A 45 0.84 -16.74 -11.85
C GLY A 45 2.13 -17.07 -11.10
N ASP A 46 2.66 -18.28 -11.32
CA ASP A 46 3.80 -18.82 -10.56
C ASP A 46 5.17 -18.45 -11.16
N ASP A 47 5.20 -18.00 -12.42
CA ASP A 47 6.44 -17.59 -13.07
C ASP A 47 6.97 -16.29 -12.47
N ALA A 48 8.28 -16.24 -12.17
CA ALA A 48 8.91 -15.01 -11.67
C ALA A 48 8.66 -13.83 -12.64
N PRO A 49 7.93 -12.77 -12.23
CA PRO A 49 7.60 -11.64 -13.08
C PRO A 49 8.83 -10.79 -13.41
N SER A 50 8.72 -9.95 -14.44
CA SER A 50 9.71 -8.93 -14.75
C SER A 50 9.46 -7.67 -13.90
N LEU A 51 10.51 -7.18 -13.24
CA LEU A 51 10.49 -5.85 -12.64
C LEU A 51 10.84 -4.80 -13.70
N VAL A 52 9.95 -3.83 -13.91
CA VAL A 52 10.18 -2.68 -14.78
C VAL A 52 10.13 -1.41 -13.96
N VAL A 53 11.17 -0.59 -14.06
CA VAL A 53 11.24 0.71 -13.41
C VAL A 53 11.05 1.81 -14.44
N ASN A 54 10.07 2.68 -14.22
CA ASN A 54 9.86 3.88 -15.03
C ASN A 54 10.28 5.10 -14.22
N ASP A 55 11.39 5.71 -14.63
CA ASP A 55 12.05 6.85 -13.98
C ASP A 55 11.68 8.16 -14.68
N VAL A 56 11.13 9.11 -13.91
CA VAL A 56 10.81 10.48 -14.34
C VAL A 56 11.65 11.54 -13.62
N ALA A 57 12.92 11.23 -13.41
CA ALA A 57 13.98 12.03 -12.79
C ALA A 57 13.85 12.27 -11.28
N VAL A 58 12.69 12.68 -10.79
CA VAL A 58 12.46 13.00 -9.37
C VAL A 58 11.82 11.85 -8.59
N ILE A 59 11.03 11.03 -9.28
CA ILE A 59 10.36 9.85 -8.76
C ILE A 59 10.48 8.73 -9.81
N ALA A 60 10.39 7.49 -9.36
CA ALA A 60 10.23 6.35 -10.24
C ALA A 60 9.17 5.40 -9.71
N ALA A 61 8.56 4.61 -10.61
CA ALA A 61 7.64 3.55 -10.24
C ALA A 61 8.21 2.21 -10.69
N ALA A 62 8.35 1.28 -9.75
CA ALA A 62 8.77 -0.10 -10.03
C ALA A 62 7.54 -1.01 -10.00
N ALA A 63 7.28 -1.71 -11.10
CA ALA A 63 6.07 -2.50 -11.30
C ALA A 63 6.35 -3.91 -11.82
N LEU A 64 5.45 -4.85 -11.52
CA LEU A 64 5.54 -6.24 -11.96
C LEU A 64 4.77 -6.51 -13.26
N HIS A 65 5.40 -7.24 -14.17
CA HIS A 65 4.84 -7.61 -15.46
C HIS A 65 5.11 -9.09 -15.79
N HIS A 66 4.27 -9.72 -16.61
CA HIS A 66 4.64 -11.01 -17.18
C HIS A 66 5.93 -10.87 -17.99
N PRO A 67 6.85 -11.85 -17.96
CA PRO A 67 8.06 -11.84 -18.76
C PRO A 67 7.82 -11.73 -20.27
N GLY A 68 6.68 -12.25 -20.75
CA GLY A 68 6.27 -12.13 -22.15
C GLY A 68 5.68 -10.76 -22.51
N CYS A 69 5.21 -9.97 -21.53
CA CYS A 69 4.67 -8.63 -21.76
C CYS A 69 5.76 -7.55 -21.73
N GLN A 70 6.71 -7.66 -20.79
CA GLN A 70 7.84 -6.76 -20.67
C GLN A 70 9.06 -7.53 -20.19
N ALA A 71 10.23 -7.22 -20.76
CA ALA A 71 11.51 -7.65 -20.20
C ALA A 71 11.87 -6.74 -19.00
N PRO A 72 12.68 -7.21 -18.03
CA PRO A 72 13.14 -6.36 -16.94
C PRO A 72 13.95 -5.17 -17.48
N ALA A 73 13.54 -3.96 -17.13
CA ALA A 73 14.05 -2.73 -17.72
C ALA A 73 14.04 -1.55 -16.75
N TRP A 74 15.00 -0.64 -16.93
CA TRP A 74 15.00 0.70 -16.31
C TRP A 74 14.83 1.73 -17.42
N ASN A 75 13.67 2.38 -17.46
CA ASN A 75 13.23 3.26 -18.52
C ASN A 75 13.30 4.73 -18.06
N GLU A 76 14.13 5.55 -18.71
CA GLU A 76 14.40 6.94 -18.28
C GLU A 76 13.65 8.03 -19.09
N GLN A 77 12.73 7.66 -19.98
CA GLN A 77 12.19 8.60 -20.98
C GLN A 77 10.69 8.45 -21.27
N GLY A 78 9.93 7.81 -20.38
CA GLY A 78 8.48 7.80 -20.49
C GLY A 78 7.88 8.77 -19.47
N LEU A 79 7.01 9.69 -19.89
CA LEU A 79 5.90 10.03 -19.01
C LEU A 79 5.19 8.70 -18.78
N PRO A 80 5.19 8.14 -17.56
CA PRO A 80 4.50 6.91 -17.37
C PRO A 80 3.04 7.32 -17.48
N ILE A 81 2.41 6.94 -18.59
CA ILE A 81 1.01 6.56 -18.50
C ILE A 81 1.07 5.31 -17.64
N VAL A 82 1.26 5.47 -16.32
CA VAL A 82 0.84 4.46 -15.35
C VAL A 82 -0.66 4.48 -15.52
N ALA A 83 -1.13 3.75 -16.53
CA ALA A 83 -2.49 3.32 -16.56
C ALA A 83 -2.60 2.46 -15.30
N GLN A 84 -2.98 3.08 -14.17
CA GLN A 84 -3.38 2.40 -12.94
C GLN A 84 -4.57 1.45 -13.18
N SER A 85 -5.00 1.29 -14.43
CA SER A 85 -6.05 0.45 -14.95
C SER A 85 -6.00 -0.99 -14.44
N PHE A 86 -4.83 -1.50 -14.05
CA PHE A 86 -4.66 -2.87 -13.56
C PHE A 86 -4.00 -2.95 -12.19
N LEU A 87 -3.89 -1.82 -11.47
CA LEU A 87 -3.28 -1.84 -10.15
C LEU A 87 -4.25 -2.48 -9.15
N SER A 88 -3.81 -3.58 -8.56
CA SER A 88 -4.64 -4.36 -7.65
C SER A 88 -4.41 -3.84 -6.23
N TYR A 89 -5.48 -3.78 -5.44
CA TYR A 89 -5.42 -3.37 -4.04
C TYR A 89 -6.14 -4.38 -3.15
N ARG A 90 -5.82 -4.35 -1.85
CA ARG A 90 -6.45 -5.20 -0.83
C ARG A 90 -6.79 -4.38 0.39
N THR A 91 -7.96 -4.65 0.96
CA THR A 91 -8.51 -3.91 2.10
C THR A 91 -8.90 -4.85 3.21
N LEU A 92 -8.72 -4.40 4.46
CA LEU A 92 -9.25 -5.05 5.66
C LEU A 92 -9.97 -4.00 6.51
N ALA A 93 -11.14 -4.38 7.00
CA ALA A 93 -11.92 -3.61 7.95
C ALA A 93 -11.94 -4.38 9.28
N ALA A 94 -11.45 -3.77 10.35
CA ALA A 94 -11.33 -4.41 11.65
C ALA A 94 -11.55 -3.43 12.81
N VAL A 95 -11.79 -3.97 14.01
CA VAL A 95 -11.82 -3.18 15.25
C VAL A 95 -10.60 -3.55 16.09
N LEU A 96 -9.76 -2.56 16.37
CA LEU A 96 -8.60 -2.73 17.23
C LEU A 96 -9.00 -2.59 18.70
N PRO A 97 -8.62 -3.55 19.57
CA PRO A 97 -8.84 -3.43 21.00
C PRO A 97 -7.81 -2.46 21.58
N THR A 98 -8.18 -1.18 21.69
CA THR A 98 -7.37 -0.14 22.30
C THR A 98 -7.91 0.26 23.67
N GLU A 99 -7.04 0.86 24.50
CA GLU A 99 -7.39 1.35 25.83
C GLU A 99 -6.95 2.80 26.02
N VAL A 100 -7.75 3.58 26.73
CA VAL A 100 -7.41 4.95 27.15
C VAL A 100 -7.67 5.06 28.65
N ASN A 101 -6.63 5.40 29.42
CA ASN A 101 -6.69 5.49 30.88
C ASN A 101 -7.23 4.21 31.56
N GLY A 102 -6.80 3.04 31.06
CA GLY A 102 -7.20 1.72 31.59
C GLY A 102 -8.66 1.35 31.33
N LYS A 103 -9.34 2.05 30.40
CA LYS A 103 -10.69 1.71 29.96
C LYS A 103 -10.67 1.29 28.50
N PRO A 104 -11.46 0.26 28.11
CA PRO A 104 -11.62 -0.10 26.71
C PRO A 104 -12.14 1.10 25.89
N ASP A 105 -11.42 1.41 24.82
CA ASP A 105 -11.76 2.44 23.85
C ASP A 105 -11.48 1.89 22.45
N PRO A 106 -12.28 0.92 21.95
CA PRO A 106 -12.02 0.24 20.70
C PRO A 106 -11.98 1.21 19.51
N LEU A 107 -11.12 0.93 18.56
CA LEU A 107 -10.85 1.80 17.42
C LEU A 107 -11.22 1.09 16.10
N PRO A 108 -12.15 1.63 15.30
CA PRO A 108 -12.43 1.09 13.98
C PRO A 108 -11.26 1.44 13.05
N MET A 109 -10.74 0.45 12.34
CA MET A 109 -9.57 0.55 11.46
C MET A 109 -9.92 0.04 10.07
N ALA A 110 -9.62 0.86 9.07
CA ALA A 110 -9.59 0.52 7.67
C ALA A 110 -8.13 0.44 7.23
N LEU A 111 -7.68 -0.73 6.82
CA LEU A 111 -6.30 -0.98 6.41
C LEU A 111 -6.26 -1.32 4.92
N VAL A 112 -5.37 -0.69 4.17
CA VAL A 112 -5.25 -0.91 2.73
C VAL A 112 -3.80 -1.12 2.29
N ASN A 113 -3.61 -2.07 1.37
CA ASN A 113 -2.49 -2.07 0.47
C ASN A 113 -2.96 -1.55 -0.89
N PRO A 114 -2.54 -0.32 -1.26
CA PRO A 114 -3.12 0.40 -2.38
C PRO A 114 -2.55 -0.02 -3.74
N SER A 115 -1.45 -0.77 -3.73
CA SER A 115 -0.64 -1.03 -4.92
C SER A 115 0.17 -2.32 -4.74
N LEU A 116 -0.49 -3.48 -4.92
CA LEU A 116 0.18 -4.77 -4.73
C LEU A 116 1.39 -4.92 -5.65
N GLU A 117 1.26 -4.57 -6.93
CA GLU A 117 2.26 -4.84 -7.96
C GLU A 117 3.16 -3.65 -8.25
N GLN A 118 3.06 -2.56 -7.47
CA GLN A 118 3.81 -1.35 -7.71
C GLN A 118 4.31 -0.71 -6.41
N VAL A 119 5.57 -0.25 -6.43
CA VAL A 119 6.15 0.61 -5.41
C VAL A 119 6.69 1.90 -6.01
N MET A 120 6.65 2.97 -5.23
CA MET A 120 7.26 4.25 -5.59
C MET A 120 8.68 4.30 -5.06
N LEU A 121 9.56 4.89 -5.87
CA LEU A 121 10.95 5.13 -5.55
C LEU A 121 11.23 6.64 -5.60
N GLU A 122 12.11 7.11 -4.74
CA GLU A 122 12.63 8.47 -4.74
C GLU A 122 14.16 8.45 -4.74
N ARG A 123 14.77 9.55 -5.19
CA ARG A 123 16.22 9.73 -5.13
C ARG A 123 16.67 9.79 -3.66
N SER A 124 17.65 8.96 -3.33
CA SER A 124 18.29 8.93 -2.01
C SER A 124 19.81 8.89 -2.18
N GLY A 125 20.47 10.01 -1.88
CA GLY A 125 21.91 10.17 -2.13
C GLY A 125 22.23 10.05 -3.63
N GLN A 126 23.02 9.04 -3.99
CA GLN A 126 23.39 8.76 -5.38
C GLN A 126 22.51 7.70 -6.06
N GLY A 127 21.61 7.05 -5.31
CA GLY A 127 20.78 5.95 -5.80
C GLY A 127 19.28 6.23 -5.67
N TRP A 128 18.51 5.16 -5.74
CA TRP A 128 17.06 5.15 -5.57
C TRP A 128 16.67 4.31 -4.37
N ALA A 129 15.66 4.77 -3.62
CA ALA A 129 15.15 4.04 -2.46
C ALA A 129 13.63 3.93 -2.47
N VAL A 130 13.09 2.88 -1.85
CA VAL A 130 11.64 2.72 -1.68
C VAL A 130 11.07 3.87 -0.85
N ALA A 131 10.07 4.55 -1.41
CA ALA A 131 9.49 5.78 -0.86
C ALA A 131 7.95 5.76 -0.84
N THR A 132 7.30 4.62 -1.10
CA THR A 132 5.82 4.58 -1.14
C THR A 132 5.18 5.12 0.15
N MET A 133 5.76 4.82 1.32
CA MET A 133 5.21 5.29 2.60
C MET A 133 5.46 6.78 2.88
N SER A 134 6.55 7.39 2.37
CA SER A 134 6.79 8.82 2.56
C SER A 134 5.69 9.65 1.89
N GLN A 135 5.20 9.24 0.71
CA GLN A 135 4.07 9.87 0.05
C GLN A 135 2.81 9.93 0.95
N TYR A 136 2.50 8.85 1.67
CA TYR A 136 1.34 8.83 2.55
C TYR A 136 1.58 9.59 3.86
N ARG A 137 2.76 9.47 4.46
CA ARG A 137 3.08 10.17 5.71
C ARG A 137 3.20 11.68 5.50
N ASP A 138 4.05 12.09 4.57
CA ASP A 138 4.51 13.47 4.45
C ASP A 138 3.56 14.32 3.60
N ARG A 139 3.10 13.77 2.47
CA ARG A 139 2.20 14.49 1.55
C ARG A 139 0.73 14.34 1.94
N CYS A 140 0.31 13.19 2.47
CA CYS A 140 -1.08 12.98 2.90
C CYS A 140 -1.31 13.25 4.39
N GLY A 141 -0.26 13.38 5.20
CA GLY A 141 -0.39 13.66 6.64
C GLY A 141 -0.72 12.44 7.49
N LEU A 142 -0.56 11.21 6.98
CA LEU A 142 -0.79 9.95 7.69
C LEU A 142 0.37 9.63 8.67
N SER A 143 0.52 10.48 9.69
CA SER A 143 1.61 10.44 10.67
C SER A 143 1.22 9.87 12.04
N GLY A 144 -0.06 9.53 12.25
CA GLY A 144 -0.55 8.98 13.52
C GLY A 144 -2.06 9.10 13.67
N ILE A 145 -2.63 8.26 14.54
CA ILE A 145 -4.08 8.21 14.77
C ILE A 145 -4.46 9.22 15.86
N SER A 146 -5.23 10.25 15.49
CA SER A 146 -5.72 11.25 16.43
C SER A 146 -7.12 11.73 16.03
N ARG A 147 -8.15 11.32 16.80
CA ARG A 147 -9.55 11.71 16.54
C ARG A 147 -9.76 13.23 16.53
N GLN A 148 -8.97 13.97 17.31
CA GLN A 148 -9.01 15.44 17.40
C GLN A 148 -8.30 16.14 16.23
N ARG A 149 -7.49 15.42 15.47
CA ARG A 149 -6.71 15.94 14.35
C ARG A 149 -6.91 15.05 13.13
N PRO A 150 -8.10 15.07 12.51
CA PRO A 150 -8.34 14.31 11.30
C PRO A 150 -7.39 14.73 10.18
N VAL A 151 -7.09 13.79 9.30
CA VAL A 151 -6.20 13.97 8.15
C VAL A 151 -6.85 14.93 7.15
N ARG A 152 -6.16 16.03 6.82
CA ARG A 152 -6.67 17.03 5.88
C ARG A 152 -6.71 16.46 4.46
N GLY A 153 -7.84 16.64 3.77
CA GLY A 153 -8.02 16.10 2.42
C GLY A 153 -8.28 14.59 2.38
N ALA A 154 -8.48 13.94 3.53
CA ALA A 154 -8.98 12.58 3.60
C ALA A 154 -10.36 12.55 4.28
N TYR A 155 -11.26 11.71 3.78
CA TYR A 155 -12.59 11.53 4.35
C TYR A 155 -13.17 10.15 4.05
N ALA A 156 -14.08 9.71 4.90
CA ALA A 156 -14.87 8.50 4.71
C ALA A 156 -16.31 8.87 4.35
N GLN A 157 -16.95 8.10 3.50
CA GLN A 157 -18.38 8.16 3.23
C GLN A 157 -18.97 6.78 3.43
N MET A 158 -20.04 6.70 4.20
CA MET A 158 -20.76 5.45 4.43
C MET A 158 -21.94 5.38 3.46
N ARG A 159 -22.04 4.29 2.70
CA ARG A 159 -23.20 3.99 1.86
C ARG A 159 -24.26 3.24 2.66
N ALA A 160 -25.50 3.26 2.18
CA ALA A 160 -26.63 2.59 2.83
C ALA A 160 -26.50 1.06 2.87
N ASP A 161 -25.71 0.48 1.97
CA ASP A 161 -25.40 -0.95 1.91
C ASP A 161 -24.25 -1.36 2.84
N GLY A 162 -23.74 -0.44 3.69
CA GLY A 162 -22.66 -0.73 4.63
C GLY A 162 -21.26 -0.68 4.05
N ILE A 163 -21.12 -0.36 2.76
CA ILE A 163 -19.82 -0.12 2.15
C ILE A 163 -19.35 1.28 2.52
N MET A 164 -18.19 1.36 3.15
CA MET A 164 -17.51 2.62 3.42
C MET A 164 -16.48 2.88 2.33
N ARG A 165 -16.55 4.06 1.71
CA ARG A 165 -15.49 4.54 0.82
C ARG A 165 -14.60 5.53 1.56
N VAL A 166 -13.31 5.26 1.62
CA VAL A 166 -12.30 6.21 2.11
C VAL A 166 -11.64 6.87 0.92
N THR A 167 -11.56 8.20 0.89
CA THR A 167 -10.88 8.98 -0.14
C THR A 167 -9.73 9.76 0.48
N VAL A 168 -8.58 9.76 -0.18
CA VAL A 168 -7.40 10.55 0.16
C VAL A 168 -7.06 11.42 -1.05
N GLU A 169 -7.59 12.65 -1.05
CA GLU A 169 -7.47 13.59 -2.18
C GLU A 169 -6.01 13.90 -2.56
N PRO A 170 -5.06 14.13 -1.63
CA PRO A 170 -3.67 14.41 -1.99
C PRO A 170 -2.97 13.27 -2.75
N ALA A 171 -3.44 12.03 -2.55
CA ALA A 171 -2.98 10.84 -3.25
C ALA A 171 -3.84 10.49 -4.49
N MET A 172 -4.95 11.20 -4.71
CA MET A 172 -5.94 10.91 -5.76
C MET A 172 -6.46 9.47 -5.72
N GLN A 173 -6.64 8.92 -4.52
CA GLN A 173 -7.04 7.53 -4.32
C GLN A 173 -8.30 7.40 -3.49
N ALA A 174 -9.04 6.33 -3.74
CA ALA A 174 -10.15 5.91 -2.89
C ALA A 174 -10.26 4.39 -2.86
N TRP A 175 -10.70 3.86 -1.73
CA TRP A 175 -10.87 2.43 -1.51
C TRP A 175 -12.19 2.16 -0.80
N GLU A 176 -12.79 1.01 -1.10
CA GLU A 176 -14.04 0.57 -0.49
C GLU A 176 -13.76 -0.51 0.55
N PHE A 177 -14.51 -0.47 1.65
CA PHE A 177 -14.40 -1.37 2.79
C PHE A 177 -15.78 -1.86 3.17
N ASP A 178 -15.95 -3.16 3.31
CA ASP A 178 -17.18 -3.73 3.87
C ASP A 178 -17.18 -3.58 5.39
N THR A 179 -18.08 -2.75 5.93
CA THR A 179 -18.15 -2.48 7.38
C THR A 179 -19.25 -3.25 8.09
N ILE A 180 -20.20 -3.84 7.35
CA ILE A 180 -21.30 -4.63 7.93
C ILE A 180 -20.80 -6.03 8.26
N ASN A 181 -20.06 -6.64 7.33
CA ASN A 181 -19.50 -7.98 7.55
C ASN A 181 -18.18 -7.93 8.33
N ALA A 182 -17.67 -6.74 8.65
CA ALA A 182 -16.50 -6.57 9.49
C ALA A 182 -16.78 -6.98 10.95
N PRO A 183 -15.82 -7.61 11.64
CA PRO A 183 -15.99 -8.04 13.01
C PRO A 183 -16.14 -6.86 13.99
N GLY A 184 -16.72 -7.13 15.15
CA GLY A 184 -16.67 -6.20 16.30
C GLY A 184 -17.61 -4.99 16.22
N GLY A 185 -18.66 -5.03 15.39
CA GLY A 185 -19.63 -3.92 15.29
C GLY A 185 -19.02 -2.66 14.67
N MET A 186 -18.10 -2.82 13.73
CA MET A 186 -17.33 -1.74 13.13
C MET A 186 -18.21 -0.63 12.54
N HIS A 187 -19.31 -0.99 11.86
CA HIS A 187 -20.25 -0.02 11.29
C HIS A 187 -20.77 0.98 12.34
N ASP A 188 -21.37 0.48 13.42
CA ASP A 188 -21.90 1.30 14.51
C ASP A 188 -20.80 2.10 15.20
N LEU A 189 -19.61 1.51 15.33
CA LEU A 189 -18.45 2.17 15.94
C LEU A 189 -17.98 3.37 15.11
N ILE A 190 -17.94 3.26 13.78
CA ILE A 190 -17.61 4.36 12.87
C ILE A 190 -18.63 5.49 12.98
N LEU A 191 -19.93 5.15 12.96
CA LEU A 191 -21.01 6.14 13.09
C LEU A 191 -20.92 6.87 14.43
N ARG A 192 -20.69 6.13 15.52
CA ARG A 192 -20.58 6.67 16.88
C ARG A 192 -19.36 7.56 17.07
N LEU A 193 -18.21 7.18 16.52
CA LEU A 193 -16.96 7.93 16.64
C LEU A 193 -16.78 9.02 15.57
N GLY A 194 -17.66 9.06 14.56
CA GLY A 194 -17.62 10.05 13.48
C GLY A 194 -16.42 9.88 12.55
N GLY A 195 -15.89 8.67 12.40
CA GLY A 195 -14.73 8.41 11.55
C GLY A 195 -14.12 7.03 11.75
N VAL A 196 -12.99 6.82 11.07
CA VAL A 196 -12.24 5.56 11.06
C VAL A 196 -10.75 5.86 11.08
N ALA A 197 -9.95 5.01 11.72
CA ALA A 197 -8.51 5.02 11.53
C ALA A 197 -8.19 4.43 10.15
N LEU A 198 -7.37 5.10 9.36
CA LEU A 198 -6.85 4.60 8.10
C LEU A 198 -5.40 4.16 8.31
N GLY A 199 -5.09 2.93 7.93
CA GLY A 199 -3.74 2.44 7.74
C GLY A 199 -3.46 2.19 6.26
N VAL A 200 -2.28 2.61 5.78
CA VAL A 200 -1.80 2.34 4.43
C VAL A 200 -0.45 1.66 4.52
N THR A 201 -0.27 0.59 3.76
CA THR A 201 0.98 -0.19 3.75
C THR A 201 1.21 -0.82 2.38
N THR A 202 2.46 -1.02 1.95
CA THR A 202 2.78 -1.89 0.80
C THR A 202 3.48 -3.18 1.22
N ALA A 203 3.98 -3.24 2.45
CA ALA A 203 4.75 -4.36 2.97
C ALA A 203 3.91 -5.54 3.43
N TYR A 204 2.58 -5.41 3.43
CA TYR A 204 1.66 -6.44 3.89
C TYR A 204 0.43 -6.50 2.98
N ILE A 205 -0.15 -7.68 2.85
CA ILE A 205 -1.48 -7.91 2.25
C ILE A 205 -2.55 -7.90 3.36
N PRO A 206 -3.44 -6.90 3.41
CA PRO A 206 -4.58 -6.89 4.35
C PRO A 206 -5.47 -8.12 4.15
N GLY A 207 -5.79 -8.79 5.27
CA GLY A 207 -6.56 -10.04 5.29
C GLY A 207 -5.72 -11.32 5.32
N GLU A 208 -4.47 -11.27 4.87
CA GLU A 208 -3.54 -12.41 4.92
C GLU A 208 -2.51 -12.27 6.04
N HIS A 209 -1.98 -11.06 6.23
CA HIS A 209 -0.90 -10.80 7.20
C HIS A 209 -1.38 -10.22 8.53
N PHE A 210 -2.66 -9.87 8.65
CA PHE A 210 -3.24 -9.31 9.87
C PHE A 210 -4.31 -10.25 10.40
N VAL A 211 -3.86 -11.41 10.87
CA VAL A 211 -4.74 -12.46 11.41
C VAL A 211 -4.96 -12.24 12.90
N MET A 212 -3.92 -11.79 13.60
CA MET A 212 -3.91 -11.51 15.03
C MET A 212 -3.60 -10.03 15.31
N VAL A 213 -3.97 -9.57 16.51
CA VAL A 213 -3.66 -8.20 16.97
C VAL A 213 -2.15 -7.97 17.06
N ASP A 214 -1.37 -8.99 17.42
CA ASP A 214 0.07 -8.91 17.52
C ASP A 214 0.75 -8.66 16.16
N ASP A 215 0.17 -9.14 15.06
CA ASP A 215 0.65 -8.84 13.71
C ASP A 215 0.57 -7.33 13.43
N PHE A 216 -0.51 -6.70 13.89
CA PHE A 216 -0.69 -5.26 13.79
C PHE A 216 0.35 -4.52 14.62
N ALA A 217 0.60 -4.95 15.86
CA ALA A 217 1.62 -4.34 16.71
C ALA A 217 3.03 -4.43 16.11
N ALA A 218 3.40 -5.58 15.54
CA ALA A 218 4.68 -5.75 14.85
C ALA A 218 4.80 -4.84 13.62
N ALA A 219 3.73 -4.73 12.83
CA ALA A 219 3.72 -3.89 11.64
C ALA A 219 3.73 -2.38 11.96
N LEU A 220 3.17 -1.97 13.10
CA LEU A 220 3.30 -0.60 13.60
C LEU A 220 4.76 -0.25 13.94
N GLN A 221 5.51 -1.20 14.49
CA GLN A 221 6.91 -1.02 14.89
C GLN A 221 7.89 -1.01 13.70
N SER A 222 7.49 -1.56 12.54
CA SER A 222 8.36 -1.65 11.36
C SER A 222 8.42 -0.36 10.52
N GLU A 223 7.66 0.67 10.90
CA GLU A 223 7.45 1.91 10.14
C GLU A 223 6.88 1.70 8.72
N GLN A 224 6.45 0.48 8.37
CA GLN A 224 5.87 0.14 7.06
C GLN A 224 4.36 0.41 6.96
N ILE A 225 3.77 1.10 7.96
CA ILE A 225 2.36 1.52 7.93
C ILE A 225 2.23 3.02 8.19
N ALA A 226 1.69 3.76 7.24
CA ALA A 226 1.24 5.14 7.43
C ALA A 226 -0.17 5.15 8.04
N LEU A 227 -0.41 6.00 9.04
CA LEU A 227 -1.63 5.95 9.85
C LEU A 227 -2.28 7.32 10.00
N GLY A 228 -3.60 7.38 10.03
CA GLY A 228 -4.31 8.62 10.31
C GLY A 228 -5.74 8.41 10.75
N TRP A 229 -6.36 9.45 11.31
CA TRP A 229 -7.79 9.45 11.54
C TRP A 229 -8.51 10.13 10.37
N VAL A 230 -9.49 9.45 9.80
CA VAL A 230 -10.28 9.93 8.69
C VAL A 230 -11.71 10.20 9.17
N SER A 231 -12.16 11.44 9.02
CA SER A 231 -13.52 11.83 9.43
C SER A 231 -14.58 11.28 8.49
N LEU A 232 -15.69 10.84 9.07
CA LEU A 232 -16.89 10.50 8.33
C LEU A 232 -17.57 11.79 7.84
N ARG A 233 -17.77 11.92 6.53
CA ARG A 233 -18.62 12.94 5.93
C ARG A 233 -20.03 12.38 5.77
N LYS A 234 -21.00 13.24 6.06
CA LYS A 234 -22.42 12.98 5.78
C LYS A 234 -22.71 13.15 4.29
#